data_AF-A0A5B7K7N4-F1
#
_entry.id   AF-A0A5B7K7N4-F1
#
_cell.length_a   1.000
_cell.length_b   1.000
_cell.length_c   1.000
_cell.angle_alpha   90.00
_cell.angle_beta   90.00
_cell.angle_gamma   90.00
#
_symmetry.space_group_name_H-M   'P 1'
#
loop_
_entity.id
_entity.type
_entity.pdbx_description
1 polymer ?
#
loop_
_entity_poly.entity_id
_entity_poly.type
_entity_poly.pdbx_seq_one_letter_code
_entity_poly.pdbx_strand_id
1 'polypeptide(L)'
;MSQVSILFQSFQKFIRQSPHEACHRFDTGGVWRNLVVRSTATRKKMASVIIHPQEMPEDAIQEIMKDLRHYFFDGEGSECELDSLYLQAW
;
A
#
# COMPACT_ATOMS: atom_id res chain seq x y z
N MET A 1 18.33 -10.92 4.44
CA MET A 1 17.46 -9.73 4.56
C MET A 1 16.13 -10.18 5.12
N SER A 2 15.46 -9.40 5.97
CA SER A 2 14.18 -9.84 6.55
C SER A 2 13.07 -9.75 5.50
N GLN A 3 12.12 -10.68 5.51
CA GLN A 3 10.95 -10.65 4.60
C GLN A 3 10.17 -9.32 4.69
N VAL A 4 10.19 -8.70 5.87
CA VAL A 4 9.61 -7.37 6.11
C VAL A 4 10.32 -6.26 5.34
N SER A 5 11.65 -6.34 5.11
CA SER A 5 12.38 -5.31 4.37
C SER A 5 12.05 -5.28 2.87
N ILE A 6 11.68 -6.43 2.29
CA ILE A 6 11.32 -6.55 0.86
C ILE A 6 9.98 -5.84 0.61
N LEU A 7 9.00 -6.06 1.48
CA LEU A 7 7.68 -5.45 1.37
C LEU A 7 7.74 -3.92 1.41
N PHE A 8 8.54 -3.34 2.31
CA PHE A 8 8.71 -1.88 2.34
C PHE A 8 9.36 -1.32 1.07
N GLN A 9 10.35 -2.02 0.50
CA GLN A 9 10.99 -1.59 -0.74
C GLN A 9 10.03 -1.71 -1.94
N SER A 10 9.24 -2.79 -2.00
CA SER A 10 8.23 -3.00 -3.02
C SER A 10 7.13 -1.93 -2.94
N PHE A 11 6.59 -1.65 -1.75
CA PHE A 11 5.62 -0.55 -1.59
C PHE A 11 6.22 0.81 -1.96
N GLN A 12 7.46 1.09 -1.56
CA GLN A 12 8.16 2.32 -1.96
C GLN A 12 8.31 2.43 -3.49
N LYS A 13 8.56 1.31 -4.17
CA LYS A 13 8.64 1.28 -5.64
C LYS A 13 7.29 1.58 -6.27
N PHE A 14 6.22 0.95 -5.79
CA PHE A 14 4.85 1.20 -6.23
C PHE A 14 4.47 2.69 -6.11
N ILE A 15 4.64 3.29 -4.92
CA ILE A 15 4.24 4.70 -4.73
C ILE A 15 5.03 5.67 -5.60
N ARG A 16 6.31 5.37 -5.91
CA ARG A 16 7.16 6.20 -6.80
C ARG A 16 6.71 6.13 -8.27
N GLN A 17 6.01 5.08 -8.66
CA GLN A 17 5.45 4.91 -9.99
C GLN A 17 4.01 5.44 -10.08
N SER A 18 3.34 5.64 -8.95
CA SER A 18 1.98 6.16 -8.92
C SER A 18 1.96 7.67 -9.25
N PRO A 19 0.84 8.19 -9.78
CA PRO A 19 0.67 9.62 -10.04
C PRO A 19 0.46 10.45 -8.76
N HIS A 20 0.32 9.82 -7.59
CA HIS A 20 0.04 10.51 -6.33
C HIS A 20 1.28 10.67 -5.46
N GLU A 21 1.39 11.82 -4.81
CA GLU A 21 2.48 12.15 -3.89
C GLU A 21 2.34 11.44 -2.53
N ALA A 22 3.43 11.43 -1.76
CA ALA A 22 3.42 10.94 -0.38
C ALA A 22 2.96 12.01 0.61
N CYS A 23 2.02 11.66 1.49
CA CYS A 23 1.52 12.52 2.56
C CYS A 23 2.61 12.71 3.63
N HIS A 24 3.41 13.77 3.49
CA HIS A 24 4.55 14.07 4.36
C HIS A 24 4.16 14.74 5.68
N ARG A 25 2.96 15.33 5.74
CA ARG A 25 2.36 15.93 6.93
C ARG A 25 0.94 15.39 6.99
N PHE A 26 0.50 14.91 8.16
CA PHE A 26 -0.73 14.14 8.39
C PHE A 26 -1.99 14.43 7.54
N ASP A 27 -2.16 15.64 7.03
CA ASP A 27 -3.26 16.14 6.20
C ASP A 27 -2.83 16.83 4.88
N THR A 28 -1.53 16.91 4.60
CA THR A 28 -0.97 17.73 3.51
C THR A 28 0.21 17.04 2.80
N GLY A 29 0.27 17.22 1.47
CA GLY A 29 1.41 16.80 0.65
C GLY A 29 1.25 15.52 -0.16
N GLY A 30 0.10 14.82 -0.09
CA GLY A 30 -0.14 13.68 -0.98
C GLY A 30 -1.18 12.68 -0.48
N VAL A 31 -1.37 11.60 -1.26
CA VAL A 31 -2.35 10.54 -0.98
C VAL A 31 -1.75 9.45 -0.09
N TRP A 32 -0.48 9.08 -0.29
CA TRP A 32 0.11 7.93 0.41
C TRP A 32 0.58 8.27 1.81
N ARG A 33 -0.08 7.75 2.85
CA ARG A 33 0.23 8.10 4.24
C ARG A 33 1.09 7.07 4.94
N ASN A 34 0.60 5.84 5.10
CA ASN A 34 1.32 4.81 5.86
C ASN A 34 1.11 3.43 5.26
N LEU A 35 2.08 2.56 5.49
CA LEU A 35 1.95 1.11 5.29
C LEU A 35 2.11 0.43 6.64
N VAL A 36 1.09 -0.28 7.09
CA VAL A 36 1.14 -1.10 8.31
C VAL A 36 1.21 -2.56 7.92
N VAL A 37 2.29 -3.21 8.31
CA VAL A 37 2.50 -4.64 8.06
C VAL A 37 2.37 -5.42 9.36
N ARG A 38 1.62 -6.51 9.34
CA ARG A 38 1.54 -7.48 10.43
C ARG A 38 1.94 -8.84 9.91
N SER A 39 2.77 -9.54 10.68
CA SER A 39 3.05 -10.94 10.47
C SER A 39 2.58 -11.76 11.66
N THR A 40 2.14 -12.98 11.38
CA THR A 40 1.73 -13.94 12.42
C THR A 40 2.85 -14.93 12.70
N ALA A 41 2.76 -15.67 13.82
CA ALA A 41 3.70 -16.75 14.14
C ALA A 41 3.72 -17.85 13.06
N THR A 42 2.63 -18.03 12.32
CA THR A 42 2.53 -18.95 11.18
C THR A 42 3.01 -18.35 9.86
N ARG A 43 3.72 -17.22 9.91
CA ARG A 43 4.31 -16.49 8.78
C ARG A 43 3.31 -15.88 7.78
N LYS A 44 2.02 -15.87 8.09
CA LYS A 44 1.06 -15.10 7.29
C LYS A 44 1.35 -13.61 7.38
N LYS A 45 1.29 -12.91 6.25
CA LYS A 45 1.59 -11.48 6.08
C LYS A 45 0.32 -10.71 5.70
N MET A 46 0.01 -9.66 6.46
CA MET A 46 -1.07 -8.73 6.18
C MET A 46 -0.50 -7.32 6.00
N ALA A 47 -0.96 -6.61 4.97
CA ALA A 47 -0.68 -5.20 4.79
C ALA A 47 -1.97 -4.37 4.86
N SER A 48 -1.89 -3.21 5.50
CA SER A 48 -2.90 -2.16 5.42
C SER A 48 -2.23 -0.90 4.89
N VAL A 49 -2.66 -0.46 3.71
CA VAL A 49 -2.25 0.82 3.13
C VAL A 49 -3.22 1.88 3.63
N ILE A 50 -2.67 2.93 4.21
CA ILE A 50 -3.43 4.08 4.70
C ILE A 50 -3.18 5.22 3.73
N ILE A 51 -4.26 5.75 3.16
CA ILE A 51 -4.25 6.93 2.31
C ILE A 51 -4.95 8.09 2.99
N HIS A 52 -4.56 9.29 2.63
CA HIS A 52 -5.33 10.49 2.87
C HIS A 52 -5.98 10.92 1.54
N PRO A 53 -7.27 10.62 1.32
CA PRO A 53 -7.89 10.75 0.00
C PRO A 53 -8.06 12.20 -0.46
N GLN A 54 -7.90 13.19 0.42
CA GLN A 54 -8.21 14.59 0.12
C GLN A 54 -9.67 14.71 -0.39
N GLU A 55 -9.87 15.27 -1.58
CA GLU A 55 -11.17 15.38 -2.26
C GLU A 55 -11.39 14.29 -3.31
N MET A 56 -10.62 13.19 -3.26
CA MET A 56 -10.70 12.11 -4.24
C MET A 56 -12.07 11.42 -4.17
N PRO A 57 -12.75 11.23 -5.31
CA PRO A 57 -14.03 10.55 -5.35
C PRO A 57 -13.88 9.05 -5.08
N GLU A 58 -14.97 8.41 -4.68
CA GLU A 58 -14.95 7.01 -4.22
C GLU A 58 -14.49 6.03 -5.32
N ASP A 59 -14.84 6.27 -6.58
CA ASP A 59 -14.37 5.49 -7.73
C ASP A 59 -12.85 5.53 -7.89
N ALA A 60 -12.23 6.69 -7.70
CA ALA A 60 -10.77 6.82 -7.72
C ALA A 60 -10.10 6.08 -6.53
N ILE A 61 -10.74 6.05 -5.35
CA ILE A 61 -10.28 5.22 -4.21
C ILE A 61 -10.39 3.72 -4.54
N GLN A 62 -11.44 3.29 -5.24
CA GLN A 62 -11.58 1.89 -5.68
C GLN A 62 -10.51 1.51 -6.71
N GLU A 63 -10.17 2.40 -7.64
CA GLU A 63 -9.08 2.16 -8.58
C GLU A 63 -7.72 2.06 -7.86
N ILE A 64 -7.45 2.88 -6.84
CA ILE A 64 -6.26 2.70 -5.98
C ILE A 64 -6.23 1.30 -5.35
N MET A 65 -7.36 0.82 -4.80
CA MET A 65 -7.40 -0.52 -4.21
C MET A 65 -7.16 -1.61 -5.26
N LYS A 66 -7.69 -1.45 -6.47
CA LYS A 66 -7.51 -2.38 -7.58
C LYS A 66 -6.05 -2.42 -8.05
N ASP A 67 -5.41 -1.26 -8.20
CA ASP A 67 -3.99 -1.15 -8.56
C ASP A 67 -3.10 -1.79 -7.50
N LEU A 68 -3.37 -1.53 -6.23
CA LEU A 68 -2.69 -2.18 -5.10
C LEU A 68 -2.84 -3.69 -5.12
N ARG A 69 -4.06 -4.21 -5.35
CA ARG A 69 -4.29 -5.66 -5.47
C ARG A 69 -3.51 -6.24 -6.65
N HIS A 70 -3.64 -5.64 -7.82
CA HIS A 70 -2.95 -6.11 -9.01
C HIS A 70 -1.44 -6.16 -8.76
N TYR A 71 -0.87 -5.08 -8.22
CA TYR A 71 0.56 -4.99 -7.93
C TYR A 71 1.05 -6.09 -6.97
N PHE A 72 0.36 -6.29 -5.84
CA PHE A 72 0.83 -7.18 -4.77
C PHE A 72 0.42 -8.65 -4.91
N PHE A 73 -0.56 -8.97 -5.73
CA PHE A 73 -1.00 -10.36 -5.93
C PHE A 73 -0.67 -10.90 -7.32
N ASP A 74 -0.74 -10.06 -8.36
CA ASP A 74 -0.58 -10.51 -9.75
C ASP A 74 0.66 -9.92 -10.44
N GLY A 75 1.22 -8.85 -9.87
CA GLY A 75 2.29 -8.05 -10.46
C GLY A 75 3.66 -8.27 -9.81
N GLU A 76 4.54 -7.28 -10.00
CA GLU A 76 5.92 -7.33 -9.48
C GLU A 76 6.02 -7.37 -7.95
N GLY A 77 4.98 -6.92 -7.23
CA GLY A 77 4.91 -6.99 -5.77
C GLY A 77 4.54 -8.37 -5.23
N SER A 78 4.17 -9.33 -6.09
CA SER A 78 3.77 -10.69 -5.68
C SER A 78 4.85 -11.45 -4.91
N GLU A 79 6.13 -11.11 -5.10
CA GLU A 79 7.25 -11.64 -4.31
C GLU A 79 7.15 -11.32 -2.80
N CYS A 80 6.32 -10.33 -2.42
CA CYS A 80 6.05 -10.03 -1.03
C CYS A 80 5.15 -11.07 -0.35
N GLU A 81 4.51 -11.95 -1.11
CA GLU A 81 3.62 -13.05 -0.68
C GLU A 81 2.63 -12.59 0.42
N LEU A 82 1.86 -11.54 0.15
CA LEU A 82 0.82 -11.10 1.07
C LEU A 82 -0.33 -12.11 1.10
N ASP A 83 -0.82 -12.43 2.30
CA ASP A 83 -2.06 -13.20 2.46
C ASP A 83 -3.30 -12.30 2.41
N SER A 84 -3.14 -11.03 2.78
CA SER A 84 -4.24 -10.06 2.80
C SER A 84 -3.75 -8.63 2.66
N LEU A 85 -4.58 -7.82 2.00
CA LEU A 85 -4.33 -6.42 1.73
C LEU A 85 -5.61 -5.62 1.99
N TYR A 86 -5.47 -4.51 2.70
CA TYR A 86 -6.54 -3.59 3.02
C TYR A 86 -6.15 -2.16 2.64
N LEU A 87 -7.14 -1.37 2.24
CA LEU A 87 -7.01 0.07 2.04
C LEU A 87 -7.85 0.79 3.10
N GLN A 88 -7.26 1.76 3.76
CA GLN A 88 -7.91 2.63 4.72
C GLN A 88 -7.78 4.07 4.26
N ALA A 89 -8.90 4.76 4.06
CA ALA A 89 -8.95 6.16 3.69
C ALA A 89 -9.39 7.00 4.90
N TRP A 90 -8.52 7.89 5.36
CA TRP A 90 -8.75 8.77 6.53
C TRP A 90 -8.37 10.21 6.23
#